data_AF-D5ED50-F1
#
_entry.id   AF-D5ED50-F1
#
_cell.length_a   1.000
_cell.length_b   1.000
_cell.length_c   1.000
_cell.angle_alpha   90.00
_cell.angle_beta   90.00
_cell.angle_gamma   90.00
#
_symmetry.space_group_name_H-M   'P 1'
#
loop_
_entity.id
_entity.type
_entity.pdbx_description
1 polymer ?
#
loop_
_entity_poly.entity_id
_entity_poly.type
_entity_poly.pdbx_seq_one_letter_code
_entity_poly.pdbx_strand_id
1 'polypeptide(L)'
;MGIMRAGGPIMWVIFVLSIIALGVFIERVLFFRRSSTDPEKLELALSEALYENDAEKATQIAKSGDSSLHRLFIAAVAHWQVDTEAFKLLLEQQIRRELFRWIKGLTLLGTISRVAPLLGLLGTVLGMVEIFRGLPQASQSPMIALSGGIWQALLTTVAGLSIAVPTVLAYTYLNAKIDDQEETLYRGADFLIREKLTAGTKAPHGKDK
;
A
#
# COMPACT_ATOMS: atom_id res chain seq x y z
N MET A 1 -13.69 -0.80 -30.70
CA MET A 1 -12.32 -0.74 -31.26
C MET A 1 -11.99 0.58 -31.99
N GLY A 2 -12.97 1.40 -32.41
CA GLY A 2 -12.70 2.68 -33.08
C GLY A 2 -11.92 3.70 -32.24
N ILE A 3 -12.27 3.86 -30.96
CA ILE A 3 -11.63 4.82 -30.03
C ILE A 3 -10.15 4.47 -29.76
N MET A 4 -9.82 3.18 -29.63
CA MET A 4 -8.44 2.73 -29.39
C MET A 4 -7.54 2.88 -30.62
N ARG A 5 -8.08 2.72 -31.84
CA ARG A 5 -7.34 3.02 -33.07
C ARG A 5 -7.21 4.53 -33.31
N ALA A 6 -8.23 5.29 -32.91
CA ALA A 6 -8.25 6.74 -33.01
C ALA A 6 -7.32 7.45 -32.01
N GLY A 7 -6.96 6.84 -30.88
CA GLY A 7 -6.04 7.43 -29.89
C GLY A 7 -4.55 7.12 -30.10
N GLY A 8 -4.19 6.45 -31.19
CA GLY A 8 -2.81 6.05 -31.47
C GLY A 8 -2.22 5.02 -30.48
N PRO A 9 -0.91 4.73 -30.58
CA PRO A 9 -0.23 3.70 -29.78
C PRO A 9 -0.28 3.96 -28.27
N ILE A 10 -0.28 5.23 -27.86
CA ILE A 10 -0.31 5.63 -26.45
C ILE A 10 -1.59 5.19 -25.76
N MET A 11 -2.72 5.13 -26.47
CA MET A 11 -3.98 4.66 -25.88
C MET A 11 -3.86 3.22 -25.38
N TRP A 12 -3.16 2.36 -26.12
CA TRP A 12 -2.93 0.97 -25.70
C TRP A 12 -2.08 0.88 -24.43
N VAL A 13 -1.06 1.73 -24.31
CA VAL A 13 -0.24 1.82 -23.10
C VAL A 13 -1.10 2.26 -21.90
N ILE A 14 -1.89 3.31 -22.07
CA ILE A 14 -2.82 3.82 -21.04
C ILE A 14 -3.82 2.72 -20.61
N PHE A 15 -4.36 1.97 -21.57
CA PHE A 15 -5.26 0.86 -21.30
C PHE A 15 -4.61 -0.28 -20.50
N VAL A 16 -3.38 -0.68 -20.85
CA VAL A 16 -2.65 -1.71 -20.09
C VAL A 16 -2.37 -1.23 -18.67
N LEU A 17 -1.99 0.04 -18.49
CA LEU A 17 -1.76 0.62 -17.17
C LEU A 17 -3.04 0.64 -16.31
N SER A 18 -4.22 0.81 -16.91
CA SER A 18 -5.48 0.77 -16.16
C SER A 18 -5.79 -0.62 -15.62
N ILE A 19 -5.54 -1.67 -16.41
CA ILE A 19 -5.70 -3.08 -15.98
C ILE A 19 -4.73 -3.38 -14.84
N ILE A 20 -3.47 -2.97 -14.97
CA ILE A 20 -2.46 -3.17 -13.92
C ILE A 20 -2.86 -2.43 -12.63
N ALA A 21 -3.27 -1.15 -12.74
CA ALA A 21 -3.71 -0.36 -11.60
C ALA A 21 -4.90 -1.01 -10.87
N LEU A 22 -5.90 -1.47 -11.63
CA LEU A 22 -7.07 -2.15 -11.07
C LEU A 22 -6.69 -3.47 -10.39
N GLY A 23 -5.82 -4.27 -11.02
CA GLY A 23 -5.34 -5.52 -10.43
C GLY A 23 -4.61 -5.31 -9.12
N VAL A 24 -3.68 -4.33 -9.06
CA VAL A 24 -2.96 -3.96 -7.84
C VAL A 24 -3.92 -3.45 -6.77
N PHE A 25 -4.89 -2.60 -7.14
CA PHE A 25 -5.87 -2.09 -6.19
C PHE A 25 -6.70 -3.21 -5.55
N ILE A 26 -7.23 -4.14 -6.35
CA ILE A 26 -8.02 -5.27 -5.85
C ILE A 26 -7.18 -6.17 -4.94
N GLU A 27 -5.96 -6.52 -5.37
CA GLU A 27 -5.02 -7.32 -4.57
C GLU A 27 -4.78 -6.69 -3.21
N ARG A 28 -4.50 -5.38 -3.18
CA ARG A 28 -4.24 -4.66 -1.93
C ARG A 28 -5.45 -4.58 -1.02
N VAL A 29 -6.64 -4.31 -1.57
CA VAL A 29 -7.87 -4.28 -0.77
C VAL A 29 -8.14 -5.65 -0.14
N LEU A 30 -7.94 -6.74 -0.89
CA LEU A 30 -8.10 -8.10 -0.36
C LEU A 30 -7.03 -8.43 0.70
N PHE A 31 -5.78 -8.02 0.49
CA PHE A 31 -4.70 -8.18 1.45
C PHE A 31 -5.03 -7.53 2.81
N PHE A 32 -5.51 -6.29 2.82
CA PHE A 32 -5.88 -5.60 4.06
C PHE A 32 -7.15 -6.17 4.70
N ARG A 33 -8.14 -6.59 3.90
CA ARG A 33 -9.36 -7.21 4.43
C ARG A 33 -9.10 -8.57 5.08
N ARG A 34 -8.20 -9.38 4.50
CA ARG A 34 -7.86 -10.72 5.01
C ARG A 34 -6.99 -10.66 6.27
N SER A 35 -6.22 -9.59 6.45
CA SER A 35 -5.26 -9.43 7.55
C SER A 35 -5.86 -8.70 8.77
N SER A 36 -7.17 -8.47 8.80
CA SER A 36 -7.83 -7.77 9.91
C SER A 36 -7.84 -8.65 11.17
N THR A 37 -7.51 -8.06 12.30
CA THR A 37 -7.55 -8.66 13.63
C THR A 37 -8.04 -7.61 14.60
N ASP A 38 -8.78 -8.03 15.62
CA ASP A 38 -9.19 -7.20 16.74
C ASP A 38 -7.99 -7.01 17.70
N PRO A 39 -7.35 -5.81 17.73
CA PRO A 39 -6.14 -5.62 18.50
C PRO A 39 -6.38 -5.74 20.00
N GLU A 40 -7.51 -5.20 20.50
CA GLU A 40 -7.83 -5.20 21.93
C GLU A 40 -7.99 -6.61 22.45
N LYS A 41 -8.72 -7.46 21.72
CA LYS A 41 -8.89 -8.87 22.12
C LYS A 41 -7.57 -9.64 22.12
N LEU A 42 -6.70 -9.37 21.14
CA LEU A 42 -5.41 -10.06 21.05
C LEU A 42 -4.44 -9.59 22.16
N GLU A 43 -4.40 -8.28 22.43
CA GLU A 43 -3.61 -7.69 23.52
C GLU A 43 -4.06 -8.23 24.89
N LEU A 44 -5.37 -8.28 25.14
CA LEU A 44 -5.94 -8.82 26.38
C LEU A 44 -5.57 -10.31 26.56
N ALA A 45 -5.80 -11.13 25.54
CA ALA A 45 -5.49 -12.56 25.61
C ALA A 45 -3.98 -12.81 25.85
N LEU A 46 -3.11 -12.01 25.21
CA LEU A 46 -1.67 -12.12 25.44
C LEU A 46 -1.28 -11.65 26.85
N SER A 47 -1.84 -10.54 27.35
CA SER A 47 -1.59 -10.04 28.71
C SER A 47 -1.94 -11.09 29.77
N GLU A 48 -3.09 -11.77 29.63
CA GLU A 48 -3.50 -12.85 30.53
C GLU A 48 -2.49 -14.01 30.55
N ALA A 49 -2.04 -14.46 29.38
CA ALA A 49 -1.05 -15.54 29.29
C ALA A 49 0.32 -15.14 29.86
N LEU A 50 0.75 -13.90 29.65
CA LEU A 50 1.99 -13.37 30.22
C LEU A 50 1.90 -13.21 31.74
N TYR A 51 0.74 -12.81 32.28
CA TYR A 51 0.50 -12.71 33.72
C TYR A 51 0.56 -14.08 34.40
N GLU A 52 0.00 -15.12 33.77
CA GLU A 52 0.06 -16.50 34.22
C GLU A 52 1.47 -17.13 34.08
N ASN A 53 2.41 -16.42 33.45
CA ASN A 53 3.77 -16.89 33.15
C ASN A 53 3.78 -18.16 32.28
N ASP A 54 2.75 -18.32 31.44
CA ASP A 54 2.57 -19.44 30.53
C ASP A 54 3.09 -19.06 29.13
N ALA A 55 4.37 -19.32 28.91
CA ALA A 55 5.04 -19.02 27.65
C ALA A 55 4.47 -19.84 26.47
N GLU A 56 3.92 -21.03 26.73
CA GLU A 56 3.35 -21.89 25.69
C GLU A 56 2.02 -21.31 25.21
N LYS A 57 1.14 -20.93 26.15
CA LYS A 57 -0.13 -20.24 25.86
C LYS A 57 0.10 -18.90 25.15
N ALA A 58 1.07 -18.10 25.60
CA ALA A 58 1.43 -16.85 24.93
C ALA A 58 1.87 -17.07 23.47
N THR A 59 2.66 -18.13 23.23
CA THR A 59 3.10 -18.50 21.87
C THR A 59 1.93 -18.97 21.00
N GLN A 60 0.99 -19.74 21.56
CA GLN A 60 -0.20 -20.19 20.85
C GLN A 60 -1.10 -19.03 20.44
N ILE A 61 -1.34 -18.07 21.35
CA ILE A 61 -2.13 -16.86 21.07
C ILE A 61 -1.47 -16.03 19.97
N ALA A 62 -0.16 -15.80 20.06
CA ALA A 62 0.59 -15.08 19.04
C ALA A 62 0.56 -15.75 17.66
N LYS A 63 0.42 -17.08 17.61
CA LYS A 63 0.31 -17.88 16.36
C LYS A 63 -1.12 -18.16 15.89
N SER A 64 -2.14 -17.67 16.61
CA SER A 64 -3.54 -17.95 16.30
C SER A 64 -4.04 -17.27 15.01
N GLY A 65 -3.28 -16.34 14.46
CA GLY A 65 -3.57 -15.64 13.22
C GLY A 65 -2.32 -15.18 12.48
N ASP A 66 -2.52 -14.55 11.32
CA ASP A 66 -1.45 -14.13 10.41
C ASP A 66 -1.51 -12.60 10.12
N SER A 67 -2.06 -11.82 11.03
CA SER A 67 -2.00 -10.35 10.94
C SER A 67 -0.63 -9.82 11.35
N SER A 68 -0.36 -8.55 11.03
CA SER A 68 0.93 -7.93 11.37
C SER A 68 1.14 -7.84 12.88
N LEU A 69 0.05 -7.66 13.65
CA LEU A 69 0.08 -7.69 15.10
C LEU A 69 0.46 -9.09 15.64
N HIS A 70 -0.07 -10.18 15.06
CA HIS A 70 0.36 -11.54 15.41
C HIS A 70 1.86 -11.75 15.12
N ARG A 71 2.35 -11.32 13.96
CA ARG A 71 3.79 -11.43 13.64
C ARG A 71 4.68 -10.62 14.57
N LEU A 72 4.22 -9.43 15.01
CA LEU A 72 4.89 -8.65 16.04
C LEU A 72 4.92 -9.41 17.38
N PHE A 73 3.80 -9.99 17.78
CA PHE A 73 3.67 -10.72 19.05
C PHE A 73 4.52 -12.00 19.04
N ILE A 74 4.59 -12.72 17.91
CA ILE A 74 5.48 -13.87 17.75
C ILE A 74 6.93 -13.46 17.97
N ALA A 75 7.37 -12.35 17.36
CA ALA A 75 8.73 -11.85 17.52
C ALA A 75 9.00 -11.47 18.99
N ALA A 76 8.03 -10.83 19.65
CA ALA A 76 8.10 -10.41 21.04
C ALA A 76 8.21 -11.60 22.01
N VAL A 77 7.28 -12.56 21.94
CA VAL A 77 7.26 -13.74 22.82
C VAL A 77 8.53 -14.58 22.64
N ALA A 78 9.00 -14.75 21.40
CA ALA A 78 10.22 -15.49 21.12
C ALA A 78 11.49 -14.86 21.72
N HIS A 79 11.50 -13.54 21.93
CA HIS A 79 12.64 -12.79 22.46
C HIS A 79 12.32 -12.11 23.80
N TRP A 80 11.38 -12.67 24.57
CA TRP A 80 10.93 -12.02 25.82
C TRP A 80 12.05 -11.83 26.85
N GLN A 81 13.04 -12.72 26.87
CA GLN A 81 14.14 -12.75 27.86
C GLN A 81 15.34 -11.83 27.54
N VAL A 82 15.38 -11.21 26.36
CA VAL A 82 16.50 -10.28 26.02
C VAL A 82 16.40 -9.00 26.85
N ASP A 83 17.46 -8.20 26.91
CA ASP A 83 17.42 -6.91 27.59
C ASP A 83 16.39 -5.96 26.95
N THR A 84 15.91 -4.97 27.71
CA THR A 84 14.82 -4.07 27.27
C THR A 84 15.19 -3.26 26.03
N GLU A 85 16.46 -2.86 25.88
CA GLU A 85 16.90 -2.06 24.73
C GLU A 85 16.98 -2.93 23.47
N ALA A 86 17.56 -4.13 23.55
CA ALA A 86 17.53 -5.11 22.47
C ALA A 86 16.09 -5.50 22.09
N PHE A 87 15.20 -5.60 23.08
CA PHE A 87 13.78 -5.92 22.84
C PHE A 87 13.09 -4.83 22.02
N LYS A 88 13.23 -3.55 22.41
CA LYS A 88 12.70 -2.43 21.62
C LYS A 88 13.23 -2.44 20.19
N LEU A 89 14.54 -2.66 20.03
CA LEU A 89 15.17 -2.74 18.70
C LEU A 89 14.56 -3.86 17.84
N LEU A 90 14.31 -5.04 18.41
CA LEU A 90 13.68 -6.15 17.71
C LEU A 90 12.24 -5.83 17.29
N LEU A 91 11.47 -5.15 18.14
CA LEU A 91 10.12 -4.71 17.80
C LEU A 91 10.14 -3.68 16.66
N GLU A 92 11.02 -2.68 16.73
CA GLU A 92 11.19 -1.69 15.66
C GLU A 92 11.60 -2.32 14.33
N GLN A 93 12.52 -3.30 14.36
CA GLN A 93 12.90 -4.06 13.17
C GLN A 93 11.71 -4.80 12.57
N GLN A 94 10.89 -5.43 13.41
CA GLN A 94 9.70 -6.14 12.97
C GLN A 94 8.64 -5.17 12.40
N ILE A 95 8.43 -4.01 13.02
CA ILE A 95 7.57 -2.94 12.49
C ILE A 95 8.06 -2.50 11.10
N ARG A 96 9.34 -2.17 10.96
CA ARG A 96 9.92 -1.76 9.66
C ARG A 96 9.72 -2.83 8.57
N ARG A 97 9.84 -4.11 8.93
CA ARG A 97 9.61 -5.22 7.99
C ARG A 97 8.15 -5.27 7.51
N GLU A 98 7.20 -5.04 8.41
CA GLU A 98 5.77 -4.97 8.08
C GLU A 98 5.46 -3.76 7.19
N LEU A 99 5.96 -2.57 7.55
CA LEU A 99 5.81 -1.34 6.76
C LEU A 99 6.33 -1.51 5.33
N PHE A 100 7.54 -2.07 5.17
CA PHE A 100 8.11 -2.32 3.86
C PHE A 100 7.23 -3.24 3.00
N ARG A 101 6.60 -4.26 3.60
CA ARG A 101 5.71 -5.19 2.91
C ARG A 101 4.42 -4.51 2.43
N TRP A 102 3.90 -3.57 3.19
CA TRP A 102 2.74 -2.77 2.80
C TRP A 102 3.08 -1.81 1.65
N ILE A 103 4.15 -1.01 1.81
CA ILE A 103 4.56 0.03 0.85
C ILE A 103 4.90 -0.55 -0.53
N LYS A 104 5.56 -1.71 -0.59
CA LYS A 104 6.06 -2.30 -1.85
C LYS A 104 4.97 -2.47 -2.93
N GLY A 105 3.72 -2.76 -2.55
CA GLY A 105 2.65 -2.90 -3.53
C GLY A 105 1.98 -1.59 -3.94
N LEU A 106 2.11 -0.53 -3.13
CA LEU A 106 1.53 0.78 -3.44
C LEU A 106 2.43 1.60 -4.35
N THR A 107 3.74 1.35 -4.35
CA THR A 107 4.70 2.10 -5.18
C THR A 107 4.29 2.09 -6.65
N LEU A 108 3.91 0.92 -7.19
CA LEU A 108 3.47 0.80 -8.58
C LEU A 108 2.19 1.61 -8.86
N LEU A 109 1.20 1.54 -7.96
CA LEU A 109 -0.05 2.28 -8.09
C LEU A 109 0.20 3.80 -8.05
N GLY A 110 1.09 4.25 -7.16
CA GLY A 110 1.53 5.64 -7.07
C GLY A 110 2.34 6.11 -8.29
N THR A 111 3.09 5.22 -8.93
CA THR A 111 3.75 5.54 -10.21
C THR A 111 2.72 5.70 -11.32
N ILE A 112 1.76 4.78 -11.45
CA ILE A 112 0.74 4.83 -12.50
C ILE A 112 -0.10 6.10 -12.36
N SER A 113 -0.47 6.48 -11.13
CA SER A 113 -1.25 7.69 -10.86
C SER A 113 -0.57 8.98 -11.36
N ARG A 114 0.77 9.02 -11.32
CA ARG A 114 1.59 10.15 -11.80
C ARG A 114 1.90 10.08 -13.30
N VAL A 115 2.10 8.88 -13.85
CA VAL A 115 2.52 8.67 -15.24
C VAL A 115 1.35 8.69 -16.22
N ALA A 116 0.17 8.17 -15.85
CA ALA A 116 -1.01 8.15 -16.71
C ALA A 116 -1.40 9.52 -17.31
N PRO A 117 -1.45 10.65 -16.55
CA PRO A 117 -1.77 11.95 -17.13
C PRO A 117 -0.65 12.47 -18.04
N LEU A 118 0.62 12.19 -17.71
CA LEU A 118 1.78 12.55 -18.55
C LEU A 118 1.75 11.81 -19.89
N LEU A 119 1.30 10.54 -19.90
CA LEU A 119 1.09 9.80 -21.15
C LEU A 119 -0.04 10.40 -21.98
N GLY A 120 -1.14 10.85 -21.36
CA GLY A 120 -2.22 11.54 -22.06
C GLY A 120 -1.75 12.82 -22.75
N LEU A 121 -0.95 13.63 -22.04
CA LEU A 121 -0.28 14.82 -22.56
C LEU A 121 0.76 14.49 -23.65
N LEU A 122 1.53 13.42 -23.49
CA LEU A 122 2.44 12.97 -24.56
C LEU A 122 1.65 12.62 -25.83
N GLY A 123 0.48 11.99 -25.67
CA GLY A 123 -0.43 11.69 -26.77
C GLY A 123 -0.90 12.93 -27.53
N THR A 124 -1.21 14.03 -26.85
CA THR A 124 -1.56 15.27 -27.54
C THR A 124 -0.40 15.86 -28.30
N VAL A 125 0.79 15.89 -27.69
CA VAL A 125 2.00 16.45 -28.33
C VAL A 125 2.34 15.65 -29.59
N LEU A 126 2.32 14.32 -29.53
CA LEU A 126 2.58 13.49 -30.71
C LEU A 126 1.53 13.67 -31.80
N GLY A 127 0.24 13.72 -31.42
CA GLY A 127 -0.85 13.98 -32.37
C GLY A 127 -0.66 15.32 -33.08
N MET A 128 -0.29 16.38 -32.36
CA MET A 128 -0.02 17.69 -32.96
C MET A 128 1.20 17.65 -33.89
N VAL A 129 2.28 16.94 -33.53
CA VAL A 129 3.45 16.76 -34.40
C VAL A 129 3.09 16.07 -35.71
N GLU A 130 2.26 15.02 -35.65
CA GLU A 130 1.81 14.30 -36.85
C GLU A 130 0.98 15.19 -37.78
N ILE A 131 0.07 16.00 -37.21
CA ILE A 131 -0.71 16.97 -37.96
C ILE A 131 0.19 17.97 -38.69
N PHE A 132 1.11 18.62 -37.97
CA PHE A 132 1.98 19.64 -38.56
C PHE A 132 2.92 19.08 -39.64
N ARG A 133 3.35 17.81 -39.51
CA ARG A 133 4.13 17.12 -40.55
C ARG A 133 3.33 16.86 -41.82
N GLY A 134 2.03 16.61 -41.72
CA GLY A 134 1.16 16.31 -42.86
C GLY A 134 0.63 17.55 -43.60
N LEU A 135 0.63 18.73 -42.95
CA LEU A 135 0.07 19.97 -43.51
C LEU A 135 0.63 20.39 -44.88
N PRO A 136 1.95 20.31 -45.16
CA PRO A 136 2.49 20.70 -46.45
C PRO A 136 1.95 19.89 -47.64
N GLN A 137 1.44 18.68 -47.39
CA GLN A 137 0.88 17.79 -48.43
C GLN A 137 -0.65 17.89 -48.54
N ALA A 138 -1.33 18.59 -47.63
CA ALA A 138 -2.78 18.71 -47.61
C ALA A 138 -3.26 19.81 -48.57
N SER A 139 -3.42 19.48 -49.86
CA SER A 139 -3.73 20.45 -50.92
C SER A 139 -5.22 20.82 -51.08
N GLN A 140 -6.16 20.02 -50.56
CA GLN A 140 -7.61 20.23 -50.80
C GLN A 140 -8.46 20.48 -49.55
N SER A 141 -8.02 20.12 -48.34
CA SER A 141 -8.76 20.47 -47.11
C SER A 141 -7.92 20.39 -45.82
N PRO A 142 -7.04 21.39 -45.57
CA PRO A 142 -6.22 21.45 -44.35
C PRO A 142 -7.05 21.44 -43.06
N MET A 143 -8.22 22.08 -43.09
CA MET A 143 -9.13 22.19 -41.94
C MET A 143 -9.73 20.86 -41.49
N ILE A 144 -10.08 19.96 -42.42
CA ILE A 144 -10.64 18.64 -42.08
C ILE A 144 -9.55 17.73 -41.48
N ALA A 145 -8.34 17.77 -42.04
CA ALA A 145 -7.21 17.00 -41.51
C ALA A 145 -6.81 17.49 -40.10
N LEU A 146 -6.79 18.81 -39.90
CA LEU A 146 -6.48 19.43 -38.62
C LEU A 146 -7.51 19.09 -37.54
N SER A 147 -8.82 19.14 -37.84
CA SER A 147 -9.87 18.87 -36.86
C SER A 147 -9.88 17.41 -36.39
N GLY A 148 -9.64 16.45 -37.29
CA GLY A 148 -9.53 15.02 -36.94
C GLY A 148 -8.34 14.72 -36.03
N GLY A 149 -7.17 15.30 -36.33
CA GLY A 149 -5.97 15.10 -35.50
C GLY A 149 -6.07 15.75 -34.13
N ILE A 150 -6.66 16.95 -34.03
CA ILE A 150 -6.92 17.60 -32.73
C ILE A 150 -7.87 16.76 -31.88
N TRP A 151 -8.93 16.21 -32.48
CA TRP A 151 -9.84 15.30 -31.79
C TRP A 151 -9.13 14.07 -31.22
N GLN A 152 -8.29 13.43 -32.04
CA GLN A 152 -7.46 12.30 -31.60
C GLN A 152 -6.53 12.67 -30.43
N ALA A 153 -5.85 13.82 -30.53
CA ALA A 153 -4.99 14.33 -29.47
C ALA A 153 -5.76 14.55 -28.17
N LEU A 154 -6.92 15.21 -28.21
CA LEU A 154 -7.73 15.47 -27.00
C LEU A 154 -8.21 14.16 -26.36
N LEU A 155 -8.57 13.17 -27.18
CA LEU A 155 -9.03 11.87 -26.71
C LEU A 155 -7.97 11.13 -25.87
N THR A 156 -6.68 11.23 -26.22
CA THR A 156 -5.62 10.59 -25.41
C THR A 156 -5.44 11.26 -24.05
N THR A 157 -5.61 12.58 -23.97
CA THR A 157 -5.58 13.30 -22.68
C THR A 157 -6.74 12.89 -21.80
N VAL A 158 -7.96 12.86 -22.36
CA VAL A 158 -9.15 12.43 -21.63
C VAL A 158 -8.93 11.02 -21.09
N ALA A 159 -8.45 10.09 -21.92
CA ALA A 159 -8.16 8.73 -21.48
C ALA A 159 -7.14 8.66 -20.34
N GLY A 160 -6.03 9.41 -20.45
CA GLY A 160 -5.01 9.47 -19.40
C GLY A 160 -5.58 9.98 -18.07
N LEU A 161 -6.40 11.03 -18.11
CA LEU A 161 -7.05 11.59 -16.91
C LEU A 161 -8.13 10.67 -16.34
N SER A 162 -8.93 10.01 -17.18
CA SER A 162 -9.96 9.06 -16.75
C SER A 162 -9.39 7.88 -15.95
N ILE A 163 -8.12 7.52 -16.18
CA ILE A 163 -7.43 6.48 -15.42
C ILE A 163 -6.65 7.07 -14.24
N ALA A 164 -6.01 8.24 -14.43
CA ALA A 164 -5.26 8.90 -13.38
C ALA A 164 -6.12 9.22 -12.15
N VAL A 165 -7.30 9.80 -12.34
CA VAL A 165 -8.16 10.27 -11.24
C VAL A 165 -8.57 9.12 -10.30
N PRO A 166 -9.15 8.00 -10.78
CA PRO A 166 -9.45 6.86 -9.92
C PRO A 166 -8.20 6.26 -9.28
N THR A 167 -7.07 6.21 -10.00
CA THR A 167 -5.82 5.63 -9.48
C THR A 167 -5.23 6.47 -8.35
N VAL A 168 -5.29 7.81 -8.44
CA VAL A 168 -4.89 8.71 -7.35
C VAL A 168 -5.76 8.47 -6.11
N LEU A 169 -7.09 8.40 -6.28
CA LEU A 169 -8.00 8.16 -5.16
C LEU A 169 -7.74 6.81 -4.49
N ALA A 170 -7.54 5.75 -5.28
CA ALA A 170 -7.19 4.43 -4.82
C ALA A 170 -5.85 4.41 -4.05
N TYR A 171 -4.82 5.07 -4.58
CA TYR A 171 -3.52 5.21 -3.92
C TYR A 171 -3.63 5.95 -2.59
N THR A 172 -4.34 7.07 -2.55
CA THR A 172 -4.54 7.85 -1.31
C THR A 172 -5.32 7.06 -0.26
N TYR A 173 -6.39 6.36 -0.66
CA TYR A 173 -7.16 5.49 0.22
C TYR A 173 -6.30 4.38 0.84
N LEU A 174 -5.48 3.70 0.03
CA LEU A 174 -4.62 2.63 0.52
C LEU A 174 -3.51 3.14 1.43
N ASN A 175 -2.94 4.34 1.18
CA ASN A 175 -1.98 4.95 2.11
C ASN A 175 -2.62 5.25 3.46
N ALA A 176 -3.81 5.87 3.47
CA ALA A 176 -4.52 6.12 4.73
C ALA A 176 -4.78 4.81 5.50
N LYS A 177 -5.02 3.70 4.80
CA LYS A 177 -5.15 2.39 5.43
C LYS A 177 -3.84 1.84 5.98
N ILE A 178 -2.70 2.13 5.35
CA ILE A 178 -1.37 1.80 5.87
C ILE A 178 -1.12 2.57 7.17
N ASP A 179 -1.38 3.87 7.18
CA ASP A 179 -1.14 4.72 8.36
C ASP A 179 -1.94 4.20 9.58
N ASP A 180 -3.19 3.79 9.38
CA ASP A 180 -4.05 3.16 10.40
C ASP A 180 -3.48 1.81 10.92
N GLN A 181 -2.91 1.00 10.03
CA GLN A 181 -2.28 -0.27 10.40
C GLN A 181 -0.92 -0.07 11.08
N GLU A 182 -0.16 0.94 10.67
CA GLU A 182 1.11 1.35 11.27
C GLU A 182 0.90 1.80 12.72
N GLU A 183 -0.06 2.69 12.95
CA GLU A 183 -0.43 3.15 14.30
C GLU A 183 -0.86 1.98 15.20
N THR A 184 -1.67 1.07 14.67
CA THR A 184 -2.08 -0.15 15.38
C THR A 184 -0.87 -1.02 15.77
N LEU A 185 0.15 -1.09 14.92
CA LEU A 185 1.34 -1.89 15.15
C LEU A 185 2.27 -1.24 16.20
N TYR A 186 2.43 0.09 16.15
CA TYR A 186 3.16 0.83 17.19
C TYR A 186 2.48 0.72 18.55
N ARG A 187 1.15 0.87 18.62
CA ARG A 187 0.40 0.64 19.86
C ARG A 187 0.64 -0.76 20.42
N GLY A 188 0.65 -1.78 19.57
CA GLY A 188 0.97 -3.15 19.96
C GLY A 188 2.39 -3.30 20.52
N ALA A 189 3.37 -2.59 19.96
CA ALA A 189 4.74 -2.58 20.48
C ALA A 189 4.83 -1.87 21.84
N ASP A 190 4.15 -0.73 22.01
CA ASP A 190 4.07 -0.02 23.29
C ASP A 190 3.44 -0.89 24.39
N PHE A 191 2.37 -1.61 24.03
CA PHE A 191 1.76 -2.61 24.91
C PHE A 191 2.78 -3.67 25.35
N LEU A 192 3.53 -4.26 24.42
CA LEU A 192 4.55 -5.28 24.74
C LEU A 192 5.68 -4.73 25.62
N ILE A 193 6.14 -3.52 25.34
CA ILE A 193 7.19 -2.85 26.14
C ILE A 193 6.67 -2.62 27.57
N ARG A 194 5.44 -2.14 27.70
CA ARG A 194 4.79 -1.93 29.01
C ARG A 194 4.70 -3.23 29.79
N GLU A 195 4.22 -4.32 29.18
CA GLU A 195 4.12 -5.63 29.83
C GLU A 195 5.49 -6.19 30.26
N LYS A 196 6.53 -5.96 29.46
CA LYS A 196 7.89 -6.36 29.83
C LYS A 196 8.43 -5.59 31.03
N LEU A 197 8.17 -4.29 31.10
CA LEU A 197 8.59 -3.44 32.23
C LEU A 197 7.83 -3.78 33.52
N THR A 198 6.53 -4.07 33.44
CA THR A 198 5.72 -4.48 34.60
C THR A 198 6.14 -5.86 35.11
N ALA A 199 6.49 -6.79 34.21
CA ALA A 199 7.04 -8.10 34.59
C ALA A 199 8.38 -7.97 35.33
N GLY A 200 9.29 -7.09 34.87
CA GLY A 200 10.57 -6.83 35.53
C GLY A 200 10.44 -6.20 36.93
N THR A 201 9.33 -5.54 37.23
CA THR A 201 9.08 -4.89 38.54
C THR A 201 8.54 -5.87 39.60
N LYS A 202 8.11 -7.08 39.22
CA LYS A 202 7.40 -8.03 40.11
C LYS A 202 8.29 -9.04 40.88
N ALA A 203 9.61 -8.90 40.92
CA ALA A 203 10.50 -9.80 41.69
C ALA A 203 11.38 -9.05 42.73
N PRO A 204 11.43 -9.44 44.02
CA PRO A 204 10.37 -9.84 44.94
C PRO A 204 10.26 -8.87 46.15
N HIS A 205 9.03 -8.60 46.63
CA HIS A 205 8.78 -8.30 48.04
C HIS A 205 8.17 -9.55 48.67
N GLY A 206 8.93 -10.19 49.56
CA GLY A 206 8.41 -11.21 50.47
C GLY A 206 9.04 -12.58 50.35
N LYS A 207 10.22 -12.75 50.95
CA LYS A 207 10.51 -13.82 51.93
C LYS A 207 11.67 -13.37 52.85
N ASP A 208 11.35 -12.44 53.76
CA ASP A 208 11.98 -12.44 55.08
C ASP A 208 11.08 -13.28 55.99
N LYS A 209 11.48 -14.52 56.24
CA LYS A 209 11.32 -15.26 57.51
C LYS A 209 12.35 -16.38 57.56
#